data_AF-A0A965YLK9-F1
#
_entry.id   AF-A0A965YLK9-F1
#
_cell.length_a   1.000
_cell.length_b   1.000
_cell.length_c   1.000
_cell.angle_alpha   90.00
_cell.angle_beta   90.00
_cell.angle_gamma   90.00
#
_symmetry.space_group_name_H-M   'P 1'
#
loop_
_entity.id
_entity.type
_entity.pdbx_description
1 polymer ?
#
loop_
_entity_poly.entity_id
_entity_poly.type
_entity_poly.pdbx_seq_one_letter_code
_entity_poly.pdbx_strand_id
1 'polypeptide(L)'
;MENIQQIETAYGSIEVKDATFYENGNLKTAEPMEPVFIKHETGLYIAYDDTPLKDEEHLPTLELSEDGSIKALRTVGTGLICIPKEGKAFRIEAQWRPDPRDTGANVIIPIYIRFSKDDIYVIDSDGKEIRLPLKDYDIEVDYVTDNIVKASGCGDCSTCNGCSR
;
A
#
# COMPACT_ATOMS: atom_id res chain seq x y z
N MET A 1 -14.81 19.62 -8.71
CA MET A 1 -15.43 18.34 -8.30
C MET A 1 -14.46 17.28 -8.72
N GLU A 2 -13.90 16.52 -7.78
CA GLU A 2 -13.06 15.37 -8.15
C GLU A 2 -13.97 14.35 -8.85
N ASN A 3 -13.51 13.83 -9.98
CA ASN A 3 -14.29 12.87 -10.78
C ASN A 3 -14.06 11.47 -10.22
N ILE A 4 -14.72 11.18 -9.09
CA ILE A 4 -14.62 9.88 -8.44
C ILE A 4 -15.33 8.84 -9.32
N GLN A 5 -14.63 7.76 -9.63
CA GLN A 5 -15.13 6.66 -10.44
C GLN A 5 -15.25 5.39 -9.60
N GLN A 6 -16.32 4.64 -9.82
CA GLN A 6 -16.47 3.31 -9.25
C GLN A 6 -16.07 2.29 -10.31
N ILE A 7 -15.09 1.43 -10.00
CA ILE A 7 -14.52 0.44 -10.93
C ILE A 7 -14.61 -0.96 -10.32
N GLU A 8 -15.15 -1.91 -11.09
CA GLU A 8 -15.16 -3.32 -10.72
C GLU A 8 -13.82 -3.98 -11.04
N THR A 9 -13.30 -4.74 -10.08
CA THR A 9 -12.03 -5.47 -10.21
C THR A 9 -12.17 -6.90 -9.70
N ALA A 10 -11.14 -7.73 -9.90
CA ALA A 10 -11.05 -9.05 -9.29
C ALA A 10 -11.03 -9.02 -7.74
N TYR A 11 -10.77 -7.85 -7.16
CA TYR A 11 -10.71 -7.61 -5.71
C TYR A 11 -11.96 -6.90 -5.17
N GLY A 12 -12.99 -6.76 -6.01
CA GLY A 12 -14.23 -6.07 -5.70
C GLY A 12 -14.34 -4.69 -6.34
N SER A 13 -15.43 -4.00 -6.01
CA SER A 13 -15.68 -2.63 -6.44
C SER A 13 -14.81 -1.65 -5.64
N ILE A 14 -14.06 -0.81 -6.34
CA ILE A 14 -13.21 0.22 -5.74
C ILE A 14 -13.64 1.62 -6.20
N GLU A 15 -13.60 2.59 -5.29
CA GLU A 15 -13.74 4.00 -5.62
C GLU A 15 -12.35 4.60 -5.85
N VAL A 16 -12.16 5.25 -7.00
CA VAL A 16 -10.86 5.76 -7.44
C VAL A 16 -10.95 7.22 -7.86
N LYS A 17 -9.89 7.97 -7.55
CA LYS A 17 -9.71 9.36 -8.01
C LYS A 17 -9.20 9.42 -9.45
N ASP A 18 -8.26 8.54 -9.78
CA ASP A 18 -7.67 8.43 -11.10
C ASP A 18 -7.46 6.95 -11.46
N ALA A 19 -7.57 6.63 -12.74
CA ALA A 19 -7.38 5.29 -13.27
C ALA A 19 -6.95 5.31 -14.72
N THR A 20 -6.08 4.37 -15.08
CA THR A 20 -5.74 4.08 -16.47
C THR A 20 -6.16 2.66 -16.82
N PHE A 21 -6.43 2.44 -18.11
CA PHE A 21 -6.95 1.17 -18.61
C PHE A 21 -6.06 0.64 -19.73
N TYR A 22 -6.04 -0.67 -19.89
CA TYR A 22 -5.53 -1.34 -21.07
C TYR A 22 -6.47 -1.16 -22.27
N GLU A 23 -6.02 -1.46 -23.48
CA GLU A 23 -6.84 -1.37 -24.70
C GLU A 23 -8.08 -2.27 -24.65
N ASN A 24 -8.00 -3.38 -23.90
CA ASN A 24 -9.12 -4.29 -23.68
C ASN A 24 -10.14 -3.78 -22.65
N GLY A 25 -9.92 -2.60 -22.07
CA GLY A 25 -10.79 -1.97 -21.06
C GLY A 25 -10.54 -2.42 -19.62
N ASN A 26 -9.61 -3.35 -19.38
CA ASN A 26 -9.27 -3.78 -18.03
C ASN A 26 -8.47 -2.70 -17.30
N LEU A 27 -8.68 -2.60 -15.98
CA LEU A 27 -7.97 -1.66 -15.12
C LEU A 27 -6.46 -1.96 -15.16
N LYS A 28 -5.65 -0.93 -15.40
CA LYS A 28 -4.18 -1.00 -15.42
C LYS A 28 -3.58 -0.39 -14.16
N THR A 29 -3.95 0.86 -13.86
CA THR A 29 -3.50 1.57 -12.66
C THR A 29 -4.68 2.28 -12.01
N ALA A 30 -4.64 2.45 -10.69
CA ALA A 30 -5.63 3.22 -9.96
C ALA A 30 -5.03 3.96 -8.75
N GLU A 31 -5.66 5.07 -8.41
CA GLU A 31 -5.50 5.80 -7.15
C GLU A 31 -6.78 5.63 -6.32
N PRO A 32 -6.87 4.60 -5.46
CA PRO A 32 -8.04 4.36 -4.63
C PRO A 32 -8.25 5.47 -3.61
N MET A 33 -9.52 5.78 -3.33
CA MET A 33 -9.93 6.71 -2.27
C MET A 33 -9.86 6.05 -0.89
N GLU A 34 -10.09 4.74 -0.84
CA GLU A 34 -10.14 3.93 0.39
C GLU A 34 -9.19 2.74 0.28
N PRO A 35 -8.78 2.15 1.42
CA PRO A 35 -7.91 0.97 1.41
C PRO A 35 -8.51 -0.20 0.61
N VAL A 36 -7.74 -0.73 -0.36
CA VAL A 36 -8.14 -1.87 -1.17
C VAL A 36 -7.43 -3.14 -0.70
N PHE A 37 -8.19 -4.16 -0.35
CA PHE A 37 -7.68 -5.44 0.12
C PHE A 37 -7.35 -6.36 -1.07
N ILE A 38 -6.07 -6.67 -1.23
CA ILE A 38 -5.53 -7.47 -2.33
C ILE A 38 -5.11 -8.84 -1.83
N LYS A 39 -5.81 -9.88 -2.29
CA LYS A 39 -5.45 -11.27 -1.98
C LYS A 39 -4.33 -11.75 -2.92
N HIS A 40 -3.22 -12.20 -2.35
CA HIS A 40 -2.10 -12.83 -3.04
C HIS A 40 -1.78 -14.18 -2.38
N GLU A 41 -1.01 -15.04 -3.05
CA GLU A 41 -0.62 -16.36 -2.50
C GLU A 41 0.20 -16.26 -1.21
N THR A 42 0.93 -15.16 -1.02
CA THR A 42 1.74 -14.88 0.19
C THR A 42 0.97 -14.17 1.29
N GLY A 43 -0.30 -13.83 1.09
CA GLY A 43 -1.13 -13.17 2.11
C GLY A 43 -2.08 -12.12 1.57
N LEU A 44 -2.70 -11.38 2.48
CA LEU A 44 -3.62 -10.30 2.17
C LEU A 44 -2.92 -8.96 2.36
N TYR A 45 -2.87 -8.16 1.31
CA TYR A 45 -2.20 -6.87 1.26
C TYR A 45 -3.21 -5.73 1.24
N ILE A 46 -2.79 -4.53 1.60
CA ILE A 46 -3.61 -3.32 1.56
C ILE A 46 -2.95 -2.33 0.60
N ALA A 47 -3.56 -2.10 -0.56
CA ALA A 47 -3.16 -1.02 -1.47
C ALA A 47 -3.79 0.29 -0.97
N TYR A 48 -2.96 1.17 -0.40
CA TYR A 48 -3.41 2.44 0.17
C TYR A 48 -2.22 3.38 0.39
N ASP A 49 -2.32 4.59 -0.15
CA ASP A 49 -1.37 5.66 0.09
C ASP A 49 -2.17 6.97 0.13
N ASP A 50 -2.21 7.62 1.29
CA ASP A 50 -2.85 8.92 1.51
C ASP A 50 -1.82 10.04 1.74
N THR A 51 -0.54 9.76 1.44
CA THR A 51 0.54 10.67 1.79
C THR A 51 0.49 11.95 0.96
N PRO A 52 0.87 13.10 1.55
CA PRO A 52 0.86 14.39 0.88
C PRO A 52 2.00 14.54 -0.14
N LEU A 53 2.74 13.47 -0.43
CA LEU A 53 3.92 13.49 -1.30
C LEU A 53 3.60 13.10 -2.75
N LYS A 54 2.35 12.76 -3.09
CA LYS A 54 1.96 12.32 -4.46
C LYS A 54 2.15 13.42 -5.51
N ASP A 55 3.37 13.55 -6.03
CA ASP A 55 3.75 14.41 -7.15
C ASP A 55 3.85 13.60 -8.47
N GLU A 56 4.09 14.24 -9.62
CA GLU A 56 3.99 13.64 -10.97
C GLU A 56 4.89 12.42 -11.24
N GLU A 57 5.94 12.19 -10.45
CA GLU A 57 6.84 11.01 -10.55
C GLU A 57 6.42 9.83 -9.65
N HIS A 58 5.23 9.87 -9.04
CA HIS A 58 4.78 8.82 -8.14
C HIS A 58 4.33 7.54 -8.85
N LEU A 59 4.82 6.41 -8.35
CA LEU A 59 4.31 5.08 -8.71
C LEU A 59 2.85 4.94 -8.28
N PRO A 60 1.98 4.32 -9.10
CA PRO A 60 0.57 4.17 -8.78
C PRO A 60 0.32 3.40 -7.49
N THR A 61 -0.77 3.74 -6.80
CA THR A 61 -1.18 3.02 -5.57
C THR A 61 -1.55 1.56 -5.86
N LEU A 62 -2.22 1.30 -6.97
CA LEU A 62 -2.59 -0.04 -7.43
C LEU A 62 -2.21 -0.22 -8.89
N GLU A 63 -1.51 -1.31 -9.21
CA GLU A 63 -1.24 -1.75 -10.58
C GLU A 63 -1.69 -3.19 -10.80
N LEU A 64 -2.52 -3.40 -11.80
CA LEU A 64 -2.99 -4.71 -12.22
C LEU A 64 -2.41 -5.08 -13.59
N SER A 65 -2.24 -6.37 -13.81
CA SER A 65 -1.94 -6.96 -15.12
C SER A 65 -3.18 -6.95 -16.02
N GLU A 66 -3.01 -7.20 -17.32
CA GLU A 66 -4.12 -7.26 -18.28
C GLU A 66 -5.17 -8.33 -17.94
N ASP A 67 -4.80 -9.38 -17.19
CA ASP A 67 -5.69 -10.43 -16.70
C ASP A 67 -6.37 -10.10 -15.36
N GLY A 68 -6.10 -8.92 -14.79
CA GLY A 68 -6.62 -8.44 -13.51
C GLY A 68 -5.82 -8.91 -12.28
N SER A 69 -4.76 -9.72 -12.45
CA SER A 69 -3.88 -10.10 -11.35
C SER A 69 -3.08 -8.91 -10.83
N ILE A 70 -2.74 -8.94 -9.53
CA ILE A 70 -1.94 -7.87 -8.91
C ILE A 70 -0.53 -7.89 -9.49
N LYS A 71 -0.08 -6.74 -9.97
CA LYS A 71 1.29 -6.54 -10.47
C LYS A 71 2.12 -5.78 -9.45
N ALA A 72 1.55 -4.71 -8.88
CA ALA A 72 2.20 -3.95 -7.82
C ALA A 72 1.18 -3.17 -6.99
N LEU A 73 1.59 -2.78 -5.78
CA LEU A 73 0.85 -1.86 -4.95
C LEU A 73 1.79 -0.97 -4.13
N ARG A 74 1.30 0.22 -3.79
CA ARG A 74 1.92 1.13 -2.84
C ARG A 74 1.12 1.10 -1.54
N THR A 75 1.80 1.13 -0.41
CA THR A 75 1.15 0.92 0.88
C THR A 75 1.82 1.64 2.04
N VAL A 76 0.97 2.24 2.88
CA VAL A 76 1.30 2.62 4.28
C VAL A 76 0.77 1.63 5.31
N GLY A 77 -0.14 0.73 4.89
CA GLY A 77 -0.91 -0.14 5.78
C GLY A 77 -0.41 -1.56 5.89
N THR A 78 0.52 -1.97 5.02
CA THR A 78 1.08 -3.32 4.97
C THR A 78 2.58 -3.30 5.24
N GLY A 79 3.02 -4.14 6.17
CA GLY A 79 4.40 -4.52 6.39
C GLY A 79 4.64 -5.98 5.97
N LEU A 80 5.91 -6.32 5.76
CA LEU A 80 6.38 -7.65 5.41
C LEU A 80 7.37 -8.12 6.46
N ILE A 81 7.08 -9.26 7.08
CA ILE A 81 8.05 -10.01 7.87
C ILE A 81 8.69 -11.03 6.92
N CYS A 82 9.96 -10.80 6.60
CA CYS A 82 10.74 -11.61 5.67
C CYS A 82 11.58 -12.62 6.49
N ILE A 83 11.25 -13.89 6.37
CA ILE A 83 11.90 -14.98 7.12
C ILE A 83 12.81 -15.74 6.15
N PRO A 84 14.13 -15.48 6.14
CA PRO A 84 15.03 -16.23 5.30
C PRO A 84 15.14 -17.68 5.80
N LYS A 85 15.34 -18.62 4.89
CA LYS A 85 15.66 -20.02 5.25
C LYS A 85 16.94 -20.13 6.07
N GLU A 86 17.87 -19.19 5.89
CA GLU A 86 19.09 -19.08 6.67
C GLU A 86 19.30 -17.63 7.15
N GLY A 87 19.47 -17.44 8.45
CA GLY A 87 19.75 -16.13 9.04
C GLY A 87 18.60 -15.61 9.91
N LYS A 88 18.56 -14.29 10.08
CA LYS A 88 17.59 -13.63 10.96
C LYS A 88 16.49 -12.97 10.14
N ALA A 89 15.24 -13.16 10.58
CA ALA A 89 14.11 -12.45 10.02
C ALA A 89 14.26 -10.93 10.14
N PHE A 90 13.70 -10.21 9.17
CA PHE A 90 13.66 -8.75 9.15
C PHE A 90 12.31 -8.25 8.66
N ARG A 91 12.02 -6.98 8.94
CA ARG A 91 10.74 -6.34 8.62
C ARG A 91 10.95 -5.21 7.63
N ILE A 92 10.07 -5.12 6.63
CA ILE A 92 9.96 -3.99 5.72
C ILE A 92 8.56 -3.40 5.88
N GLU A 93 8.45 -2.11 6.13
CA GLU A 93 7.17 -1.41 6.27
C GLU A 93 7.33 0.07 5.97
N ALA A 94 6.22 0.78 5.80
CA ALA A 94 6.22 2.24 5.69
C ALA A 94 6.73 2.89 6.98
N GLN A 95 7.55 3.92 6.85
CA GLN A 95 8.21 4.56 7.99
C GLN A 95 8.03 6.07 7.99
N TRP A 96 7.99 6.64 9.19
CA TRP A 96 8.04 8.09 9.37
C TRP A 96 9.44 8.61 9.06
N ARG A 97 9.49 9.66 8.24
CA ARG A 97 10.72 10.38 7.86
C ARG A 97 10.48 11.89 7.89
N PRO A 98 11.53 12.71 8.01
CA PRO A 98 11.43 14.13 7.71
C PRO A 98 10.84 14.34 6.31
N ASP A 99 9.93 15.29 6.16
CA ASP A 99 9.34 15.63 4.87
C ASP A 99 10.46 16.05 3.89
N PRO A 100 10.61 15.37 2.73
CA PRO A 100 11.67 15.66 1.77
C PRO A 100 11.58 17.07 1.17
N ARG A 101 10.44 17.76 1.32
CA ARG A 101 10.23 19.15 0.91
C ARG A 101 10.70 20.16 1.97
N ASP A 102 11.35 19.68 3.04
CA ASP A 102 11.90 20.47 4.15
C ASP A 102 10.84 21.35 4.84
N THR A 103 9.66 20.78 5.08
CA THR A 103 8.55 21.48 5.74
C THR A 103 8.71 21.58 7.26
N GLY A 104 9.73 20.92 7.83
CA GLY A 104 9.93 20.77 9.27
C GLY A 104 8.99 19.75 9.93
N ALA A 105 8.10 19.10 9.17
CA ALA A 105 7.23 18.02 9.63
C ALA A 105 7.83 16.64 9.31
N ASN A 106 7.34 15.61 10.00
CA ASN A 106 7.52 14.23 9.56
C ASN A 106 6.31 13.79 8.74
N VAL A 107 6.56 12.97 7.73
CA VAL A 107 5.54 12.32 6.90
C VAL A 107 5.84 10.83 6.83
N ILE A 108 4.79 10.02 6.72
CA ILE A 108 4.98 8.60 6.45
C ILE A 108 5.38 8.40 4.98
N ILE A 109 6.47 7.68 4.75
CA ILE A 109 6.91 7.31 3.41
C ILE A 109 6.45 5.88 3.15
N PRO A 110 5.59 5.64 2.15
CA PRO A 110 5.06 4.31 1.85
C PRO A 110 6.16 3.41 1.28
N ILE A 111 5.90 2.11 1.29
CA ILE A 111 6.67 1.15 0.51
C ILE A 111 5.91 0.80 -0.77
N TYR A 112 6.64 0.33 -1.77
CA TYR A 112 6.07 -0.15 -3.02
C TYR A 112 6.46 -1.61 -3.25
N ILE A 113 5.46 -2.46 -3.43
CA ILE A 113 5.59 -3.92 -3.51
C ILE A 113 5.19 -4.36 -4.91
N ARG A 114 6.09 -5.07 -5.58
CA ARG A 114 5.90 -5.66 -6.90
C ARG A 114 5.89 -7.17 -6.80
N PHE A 115 4.91 -7.77 -7.45
CA PHE A 115 4.70 -9.22 -7.45
C PHE A 115 5.17 -9.82 -8.76
N SER A 116 5.80 -10.98 -8.65
CA SER A 116 6.10 -11.86 -9.77
C SER A 116 5.97 -13.29 -9.31
N LYS A 117 5.99 -14.24 -10.25
CA LYS A 117 5.80 -15.65 -9.95
C LYS A 117 6.78 -16.22 -8.91
N ASP A 118 8.05 -15.79 -8.96
CA ASP A 118 9.13 -16.40 -8.19
C ASP A 118 9.76 -15.43 -7.17
N ASP A 119 9.40 -14.15 -7.21
CA ASP A 119 9.99 -13.10 -6.39
C ASP A 119 8.96 -12.03 -5.98
N ILE A 120 9.14 -11.46 -4.79
CA ILE A 120 8.60 -10.16 -4.41
C ILE A 120 9.72 -9.12 -4.46
N TYR A 121 9.45 -7.95 -5.06
CA TYR A 121 10.34 -6.81 -5.06
C TYR A 121 9.75 -5.70 -4.21
N VAL A 122 10.54 -5.09 -3.34
CA VAL A 122 10.10 -3.99 -2.48
C VAL A 122 11.02 -2.80 -2.66
N ILE A 123 10.45 -1.62 -2.86
CA ILE A 123 11.13 -0.35 -2.67
C ILE A 123 10.73 0.13 -1.28
N ASP A 124 11.68 0.20 -0.36
CA ASP A 124 11.42 0.64 1.02
C ASP A 124 11.29 2.17 1.14
N SER A 125 11.00 2.65 2.35
CA SER A 125 10.85 4.08 2.65
C SER A 125 12.11 4.93 2.42
N ASP A 126 13.28 4.31 2.25
CA ASP A 126 14.54 4.99 1.94
C ASP A 126 14.89 4.87 0.44
N GLY A 127 13.99 4.33 -0.38
CA GLY A 127 14.17 4.14 -1.81
C GLY A 127 15.05 2.93 -2.17
N LYS A 128 15.38 2.08 -1.20
CA LYS A 128 16.21 0.90 -1.44
C LYS A 128 15.38 -0.21 -2.05
N GLU A 129 15.88 -0.75 -3.16
CA GLU A 129 15.32 -1.95 -3.78
C GLU A 129 15.77 -3.21 -3.05
N ILE A 130 14.80 -4.04 -2.66
CA ILE A 130 14.98 -5.31 -1.97
C ILE A 130 14.28 -6.39 -2.80
N ARG A 131 15.04 -7.40 -3.21
CA ARG A 131 14.49 -8.60 -3.88
C ARG A 131 14.34 -9.73 -2.88
N LEU A 132 13.17 -10.37 -2.88
CA LEU A 132 12.80 -11.48 -2.01
C LEU A 132 12.38 -12.69 -2.86
N PRO A 133 13.33 -13.56 -3.26
CA PRO A 133 13.00 -14.80 -3.94
C PRO A 133 12.17 -15.71 -3.03
N LEU A 134 10.97 -16.11 -3.47
CA LEU A 134 10.04 -16.92 -2.66
C LEU A 134 10.59 -18.34 -2.37
N LYS A 135 11.60 -18.78 -3.13
CA LYS A 135 12.34 -20.01 -2.84
C LYS A 135 13.29 -19.89 -1.64
N ASP A 136 13.67 -18.67 -1.24
CA ASP A 136 14.68 -18.41 -0.21
C ASP A 136 14.07 -17.76 1.05
N TYR A 137 12.85 -17.23 0.92
CA TYR A 137 12.12 -16.51 1.96
C TYR A 137 10.69 -17.02 2.12
N ASP A 138 10.29 -17.25 3.36
CA ASP A 138 8.87 -17.26 3.73
C ASP A 138 8.44 -15.82 4.05
N ILE A 139 7.28 -15.42 3.55
CA ILE A 139 6.75 -14.06 3.69
C ILE A 139 5.49 -14.11 4.54
N GLU A 140 5.50 -13.37 5.65
CA GLU A 140 4.32 -13.11 6.46
C GLU A 140 3.91 -11.64 6.29
N VAL A 141 2.62 -11.41 6.06
CA VAL A 141 2.06 -10.06 5.98
C VAL A 141 1.71 -9.57 7.38
N ASP A 142 2.23 -8.40 7.74
CA ASP A 142 1.88 -7.69 8.98
C ASP A 142 1.07 -6.44 8.68
N TYR A 143 0.07 -6.13 9.50
CA TYR A 143 -0.85 -5.02 9.27
C TYR A 143 -0.48 -3.83 10.15
N VAL A 144 -0.13 -2.71 9.51
CA VAL A 144 0.25 -1.48 10.19
C VAL A 144 -0.93 -0.51 10.16
N THR A 145 -2.07 -0.95 10.69
CA THR A 145 -3.35 -0.23 10.59
C THR A 145 -3.33 1.13 11.29
N ASP A 146 -2.44 1.33 12.27
CA ASP A 146 -2.24 2.62 12.92
C ASP A 146 -1.83 3.73 11.92
N ASN A 147 -1.27 3.37 10.77
CA ASN A 147 -0.97 4.31 9.69
C ASN A 147 -2.21 4.70 8.88
N ILE A 148 -3.18 3.80 8.75
CA ILE A 148 -4.44 4.04 8.02
C ILE A 148 -5.41 4.85 8.89
N VAL A 149 -5.48 4.55 10.20
CA VAL A 149 -6.40 5.23 11.13
C VAL A 149 -6.01 6.69 11.37
N LYS A 150 -4.73 7.06 11.23
CA LYS A 150 -4.28 8.46 11.40
C LYS A 150 -4.76 9.42 10.29
N ALA A 151 -5.21 8.89 9.15
CA ALA A 151 -5.86 9.68 8.10
C ALA A 151 -7.26 10.17 8.52
N SER A 152 -7.90 9.42 9.42
CA SER A 152 -9.16 9.78 10.06
C SER A 152 -8.85 10.53 11.36
N GLY A 153 -8.80 11.85 11.29
CA GLY A 153 -8.56 12.69 12.45
C GLY A 153 -9.38 12.25 13.65
N CYS A 154 -8.72 11.69 14.67
CA CYS A 154 -9.29 11.61 16.01
C CYS A 154 -9.29 13.03 16.57
N GLY A 155 -10.25 13.84 16.13
CA GLY A 155 -10.59 15.09 16.78
C GLY A 155 -11.14 14.76 18.16
N ASP A 156 -10.44 15.23 19.20
CA ASP A 156 -10.92 15.34 20.57
C ASP A 156 -11.67 14.14 21.16
N CYS A 157 -10.97 13.32 21.94
CA CYS A 157 -11.55 12.35 22.88
C CYS A 157 -12.41 12.98 24.00
N SER A 158 -12.69 14.29 23.92
CA SER A 158 -13.58 15.05 24.81
C SER A 158 -15.08 14.75 24.60
N THR A 159 -15.45 14.00 23.55
CA THR A 159 -16.86 13.76 23.19
C THR A 159 -17.35 12.32 23.39
N CYS A 160 -16.51 11.43 23.94
CA CYS A 160 -16.89 10.05 24.26
C CYS A 160 -17.75 9.96 25.54
N ASN A 161 -18.94 10.56 25.54
CA ASN A 161 -19.95 10.39 26.60
C ASN A 161 -20.64 9.02 26.47
N GLY A 162 -19.89 7.94 26.66
CA GLY A 162 -20.39 6.57 26.47
C GLY A 162 -19.79 5.46 27.33
N CYS A 163 -18.80 5.73 28.17
CA CYS A 163 -18.36 4.75 29.18
C CYS A 163 -19.11 4.95 30.48
N SER A 164 -20.31 4.37 30.55
CA SER A 164 -21.05 4.16 31.79
C SER A 164 -21.43 2.68 31.94
N ARG A 165 -20.47 1.87 32.39
CA ARG A 165 -20.54 1.00 33.59
C ARG A 165 -19.32 0.07 33.66
#